data_AF-A0A7G8PXJ1-F1
#
_entry.id   AF-A0A7G8PXJ1-F1
#
_cell.length_a   1.000
_cell.length_b   1.000
_cell.length_c   1.000
_cell.angle_alpha   90.00
_cell.angle_beta   90.00
_cell.angle_gamma   90.00
#
_symmetry.space_group_name_H-M   'P 1'
#
loop_
_entity.id
_entity.type
_entity.pdbx_description
1 polymer ?
#
loop_
_entity_poly.entity_id
_entity_poly.type
_entity_poly.pdbx_seq_one_letter_code
_entity_poly.pdbx_strand_id
1 'polypeptide(L)' 'MKKKNLSGSIETFQSQTIYLNVNYLEKGEYTLHIIHKNRIIKRTNFTKDK' A
#
# COMPACT_ATOMS: atom_id res chain seq x y z
N MET A 1 -42.65 -21.44 -2.12
CA MET A 1 -41.80 -20.29 -1.70
C MET A 1 -40.53 -20.28 -2.55
N LYS A 2 -40.21 -19.18 -3.25
CA LYS A 2 -38.95 -19.06 -4.00
C LYS A 2 -37.79 -18.89 -3.00
N LYS A 3 -36.77 -19.76 -3.06
CA LYS A 3 -35.55 -19.61 -2.25
C LYS A 3 -34.82 -18.34 -2.68
N LYS A 4 -34.68 -17.37 -1.77
CA LYS A 4 -33.79 -16.22 -1.96
C LYS A 4 -32.36 -16.68 -1.71
N ASN A 5 -31.53 -16.68 -2.75
CA ASN A 5 -30.10 -16.88 -2.60
C ASN A 5 -29.50 -15.55 -2.13
N LEU A 6 -28.98 -15.54 -0.91
CA LEU A 6 -28.21 -14.43 -0.36
C LEU A 6 -26.73 -14.69 -0.67
N SER A 7 -26.11 -13.78 -1.44
CA SER A 7 -24.68 -13.79 -1.69
C SER A 7 -24.03 -12.55 -1.09
N GLY A 8 -22.89 -12.72 -0.43
CA GLY A 8 -22.04 -11.64 0.04
C GLY A 8 -20.58 -12.03 -0.16
N SER A 9 -19.76 -11.09 -0.61
CA SER A 9 -18.31 -11.25 -0.68
C SER A 9 -17.66 -10.49 0.47
N ILE A 10 -16.67 -11.10 1.10
CA ILE A 10 -15.76 -10.40 2.01
C ILE A 10 -14.57 -9.94 1.17
N GLU A 11 -14.25 -8.64 1.22
CA GLU A 11 -13.03 -8.13 0.59
C GLU A 11 -11.82 -8.88 1.16
N THR A 12 -10.99 -9.41 0.26
CA THR A 12 -9.79 -10.16 0.63
C THR A 12 -8.90 -9.29 1.50
N PHE A 13 -8.59 -9.77 2.71
CA PHE A 13 -7.64 -9.12 3.61
C PHE A 13 -6.30 -8.96 2.88
N GLN A 14 -5.77 -7.73 2.84
CA GLN A 14 -4.47 -7.49 2.21
C GLN A 14 -3.41 -8.31 2.96
N SER A 15 -2.94 -9.39 2.34
CA SER A 15 -2.06 -10.36 3.02
C SER A 15 -0.63 -9.85 3.21
N GLN A 16 -0.25 -8.75 2.55
CA GLN A 16 1.10 -8.23 2.52
C GLN A 16 1.09 -6.71 2.59
N THR A 17 1.39 -6.16 3.77
CA THR A 17 1.50 -4.72 4.02
C THR A 17 2.92 -4.37 4.42
N ILE A 18 3.44 -3.26 3.90
CA ILE A 18 4.74 -2.72 4.28
C ILE A 18 4.50 -1.39 4.99
N TYR A 19 5.01 -1.25 6.22
CA TYR A 19 4.98 0.00 6.96
C TYR A 19 6.35 0.67 6.89
N LEU A 20 6.37 1.96 6.56
CA LEU A 20 7.57 2.79 6.54
C LEU A 20 7.36 3.97 7.49
N ASN A 21 8.18 4.06 8.53
CA ASN A 21 8.17 5.22 9.43
C ASN A 21 8.92 6.38 8.78
N VAL A 22 8.22 7.47 8.49
CA VAL A 22 8.77 8.68 7.87
C VAL A 22 8.87 9.86 8.84
N ASN A 23 8.60 9.67 10.14
CA ASN A 23 8.44 10.76 11.10
C ASN A 23 9.70 11.61 11.25
N TYR A 24 10.88 10.98 11.26
CA TYR A 24 12.18 11.62 11.46
C TYR A 24 12.88 12.03 10.16
N LEU A 25 12.19 11.92 9.01
CA LEU A 25 12.72 12.44 7.76
C LEU A 25 12.67 13.98 7.78
N GLU A 26 13.72 14.59 7.23
CA GLU A 26 13.74 16.03 6.97
C GLU A 26 12.59 16.42 6.05
N LYS A 27 12.19 17.69 6.13
CA LYS A 27 11.14 18.19 5.25
C LYS A 27 11.63 18.20 3.80
N GLY A 28 10.80 17.70 2.90
CA GLY A 28 11.16 17.64 1.48
C GLY A 28 10.37 16.63 0.69
N GLU A 29 10.70 16.57 -0.60
CA GLU A 29 10.14 15.62 -1.54
C GLU A 29 10.98 14.35 -1.59
N TYR A 30 10.31 13.20 -1.50
CA TYR A 30 10.94 11.90 -1.51
C TYR A 30 10.43 11.06 -2.68
N THR A 31 11.35 10.31 -3.27
CA THR A 31 11.03 9.21 -4.18
C THR A 31 11.30 7.90 -3.46
N LEU A 32 10.25 7.11 -3.22
CA LEU A 32 10.35 5.75 -2.69
C LEU A 32 10.44 4.75 -3.83
N HIS A 33 11.51 3.96 -3.85
CA HIS A 33 11.69 2.82 -4.75
C HIS A 33 11.54 1.50 -3.98
N ILE A 34 10.63 0.65 -4.42
CA ILE A 34 10.55 -0.74 -3.97
C ILE A 34 11.34 -1.59 -4.95
N ILE A 35 12.38 -2.28 -4.46
CA ILE A 35 13.33 -3.04 -5.28
C ILE A 35 13.23 -4.53 -4.95
N HIS A 36 13.14 -5.38 -5.96
CA HIS A 36 13.21 -6.83 -5.83
C HIS A 36 14.13 -7.41 -6.91
N LYS A 37 15.07 -8.28 -6.53
CA LYS A 37 16.09 -8.86 -7.43
C LYS A 37 16.81 -7.80 -8.29
N ASN A 38 17.24 -6.71 -7.64
CA ASN A 38 17.94 -5.60 -8.27
C ASN A 38 17.14 -4.86 -9.36
N ARG A 39 15.81 -4.99 -9.37
CA ARG A 39 14.91 -4.27 -10.27
C ARG A 39 13.89 -3.46 -9.46
N ILE A 40 13.63 -2.23 -9.88
CA ILE A 40 12.56 -1.40 -9.31
C ILE A 40 11.22 -2.00 -9.74
N ILE A 41 10.41 -2.44 -8.78
CA ILE A 41 9.07 -2.98 -9.02
C ILE A 41 7.96 -1.96 -8.75
N LYS A 42 8.25 -0.92 -7.95
CA LYS A 42 7.33 0.20 -7.72
C LYS A 42 8.13 1.46 -7.43
N ARG A 43 7.65 2.58 -7.98
CA ARG A 43 8.08 3.94 -7.65
C ARG A 43 6.86 4.72 -7.17
N THR A 44 7.02 5.48 -6.09
CA THR A 44 6.03 6.46 -5.63
C THR A 44 6.73 7.68 -5.08
N ASN A 45 6.12 8.85 -5.24
CA ASN A 45 6.61 10.08 -4.67
C ASN A 45 5.74 10.48 -3.48
N PHE A 46 6.33 11.04 -2.44
CA PHE A 46 5.60 11.62 -1.33
C PHE A 46 6.34 12.84 -0.79
N THR A 47 5.58 13.78 -0.21
CA THR A 47 6.13 14.98 0.40
C THR A 47 6.03 14.87 1.91
N LYS A 48 7.12 15.18 2.62
CA LYS A 48 7.15 15.30 4.08
C LYS A 48 7.12 16.79 4.44
N ASP A 49 5.93 17.29 4.81
CA ASP A 49 5.73 18.71 5.11
C ASP A 49 5.80 19.06 6.61
N LYS A 50 5.53 18.08 7.48
CA LYS A 50 5.50 18.22 8.94
C LYS A 50 6.46 17.26 9.59
#